data_AF-Q4G3R0-F1
#
_entry.id   AF-Q4G3R0-F1
#
_cell.length_a   1.000
_cell.length_b   1.000
_cell.length_c   1.000
_cell.angle_alpha   90.00
_cell.angle_beta   90.00
_cell.angle_gamma   90.00
#
_symmetry.space_group_name_H-M   'P 1'
#
loop_
_entity.id
_entity.type
_entity.pdbx_description
1 polymer ?
#
loop_
_entity_poly.entity_id
_entity_poly.type
_entity_poly.pdbx_seq_one_letter_code
_entity_poly.pdbx_strand_id
1 'polypeptide(L)'
;MDLTQFNTAGIVWLTVAAIAISYILQSSFLSWYRLRHIPGPFLASISSLWNVLNIVTGRTSPVLEKLPGRYGPLVRTGPNYVLTDDAEILRHVNGVRSTYPRNGWYEGFRVDEYDHMGSHIDTSVHDAIKSKVIGGYNGKDGIDLEGAIGSQVKTLVSEIRRTRGSRPRSRPRWMPARWSRSSP
;
A
#
# COMPACT_ATOMS: atom_id res chain seq x y z
N MET A 1 -51.12 -11.11 1.71
CA MET A 1 -49.69 -10.93 1.34
C MET A 1 -49.56 -11.69 0.05
N ASP A 2 -49.69 -10.98 -1.07
CA ASP A 2 -50.22 -11.57 -2.31
C ASP A 2 -49.09 -11.98 -3.26
N LEU A 3 -49.31 -13.07 -4.01
CA LEU A 3 -48.34 -13.64 -4.98
C LEU A 3 -47.80 -12.62 -5.99
N THR A 4 -48.58 -11.59 -6.31
CA THR A 4 -48.19 -10.48 -7.19
C THR A 4 -47.01 -9.68 -6.62
N GLN A 5 -46.94 -9.50 -5.29
CA GLN A 5 -45.86 -8.78 -4.62
C GLN A 5 -44.53 -9.55 -4.72
N PHE A 6 -44.55 -10.88 -4.56
CA PHE A 6 -43.37 -11.74 -4.74
C PHE A 6 -42.83 -11.68 -6.18
N ASN A 7 -43.72 -11.67 -7.18
CA ASN A 7 -43.32 -11.56 -8.58
C ASN A 7 -42.74 -10.19 -8.91
N THR A 8 -43.32 -9.10 -8.40
CA THR A 8 -42.75 -7.76 -8.58
C THR A 8 -41.39 -7.63 -7.91
N ALA A 9 -41.22 -8.17 -6.70
CA ALA A 9 -39.93 -8.17 -6.01
C ALA A 9 -38.88 -8.98 -6.79
N GLY A 10 -39.25 -10.15 -7.33
CA GLY A 10 -38.37 -10.97 -8.18
C GLY A 10 -37.93 -10.25 -9.45
N ILE A 11 -38.85 -9.61 -10.17
CA ILE A 11 -38.55 -8.81 -11.36
C ILE A 11 -37.65 -7.63 -10.98
N VAL A 12 -37.93 -6.92 -9.88
CA VAL A 12 -37.08 -5.83 -9.38
C VAL A 12 -35.67 -6.34 -9.08
N TRP A 13 -35.50 -7.45 -8.36
CA TRP A 13 -34.18 -8.03 -8.10
C TRP A 13 -33.45 -8.47 -9.38
N LEU A 14 -34.15 -9.05 -10.35
CA LEU A 14 -33.58 -9.42 -11.65
C LEU A 14 -33.14 -8.19 -12.45
N THR A 15 -33.93 -7.12 -12.47
CA THR A 15 -33.57 -5.86 -13.14
C THR A 15 -32.38 -5.18 -12.46
N VAL A 16 -32.35 -5.13 -11.13
CA VAL A 16 -31.20 -4.62 -10.37
C VAL A 16 -29.95 -5.45 -10.62
N ALA A 17 -30.06 -6.78 -10.62
CA ALA A 17 -28.95 -7.67 -10.95
C ALA A 17 -28.47 -7.47 -12.40
N ALA A 18 -29.37 -7.33 -13.36
CA ALA A 18 -29.03 -7.08 -14.76
C ALA A 18 -28.32 -5.73 -14.94
N ILE A 19 -28.78 -4.67 -14.27
CA ILE A 19 -28.13 -3.35 -14.27
C ILE A 19 -26.74 -3.44 -13.63
N ALA A 20 -26.61 -4.12 -12.49
CA ALA A 20 -25.33 -4.31 -11.82
C ALA A 20 -24.33 -5.10 -12.69
N ILE A 21 -24.78 -6.20 -13.31
CA ILE A 21 -23.96 -7.00 -14.23
C ILE A 21 -23.57 -6.16 -15.45
N SER A 22 -24.50 -5.42 -16.04
CA SER A 22 -24.22 -4.53 -17.17
C SER A 22 -23.17 -3.48 -16.82
N TYR A 23 -23.28 -2.84 -15.65
CA TYR A 23 -22.30 -1.89 -15.15
C TYR A 23 -20.91 -2.52 -14.92
N ILE A 24 -20.86 -3.72 -14.33
CA ILE A 24 -19.60 -4.45 -14.12
C ILE A 24 -18.96 -4.82 -15.46
N LEU A 25 -19.74 -5.30 -16.43
CA LEU A 25 -19.25 -5.64 -17.77
C LEU A 25 -18.74 -4.40 -18.50
N GLN A 26 -19.49 -3.30 -18.46
CA GLN A 26 -19.11 -2.05 -19.10
C GLN A 26 -17.83 -1.46 -18.48
N SER A 27 -17.75 -1.39 -17.16
CA SER A 27 -16.57 -0.89 -16.46
C SER A 27 -15.33 -1.77 -16.70
N SER A 28 -15.51 -3.10 -16.71
CA SER A 28 -14.45 -4.04 -17.04
C SER A 28 -13.99 -3.91 -18.49
N PHE A 29 -14.92 -3.76 -19.43
CA PHE A 29 -14.63 -3.60 -20.85
C PHE A 29 -13.91 -2.28 -21.13
N LEU A 30 -14.35 -1.16 -20.53
CA LEU A 30 -13.69 0.14 -20.65
C LEU A 30 -12.26 0.10 -20.09
N SER A 31 -12.08 -0.53 -18.93
CA SER A 31 -10.76 -0.70 -18.31
C SER A 31 -9.84 -1.56 -19.18
N TRP A 32 -10.39 -2.65 -19.74
CA TRP A 32 -9.65 -3.51 -20.66
C TRP A 32 -9.29 -2.79 -21.96
N TYR A 33 -10.22 -2.09 -22.61
CA TYR A 33 -9.98 -1.35 -23.84
C TYR A 33 -8.90 -0.28 -23.67
N ARG A 34 -8.93 0.46 -22.55
CA ARG A 34 -7.96 1.52 -22.24
C ARG A 34 -6.54 0.99 -22.04
N LEU A 35 -6.40 -0.21 -21.45
CA LEU A 35 -5.09 -0.80 -21.10
C LEU A 35 -4.71 -2.04 -21.92
N ARG A 36 -5.41 -2.32 -23.04
CA ARG A 36 -5.17 -3.53 -23.87
C ARG A 36 -3.78 -3.60 -24.50
N HIS A 37 -3.15 -2.44 -24.69
CA HIS A 37 -1.81 -2.34 -25.28
C HIS A 37 -0.70 -2.68 -24.27
N ILE A 38 -1.02 -2.77 -22.98
CA ILE A 38 -0.06 -3.08 -21.93
C ILE A 38 -0.10 -4.59 -21.65
N PRO A 39 1.02 -5.32 -21.82
CA PRO A 39 1.09 -6.75 -21.57
C PRO A 39 1.02 -7.06 -20.06
N GLY A 40 0.53 -8.25 -19.70
CA GLY A 40 0.51 -8.71 -18.31
C GLY A 40 -0.18 -10.07 -18.13
N PRO A 41 -0.20 -10.61 -16.90
CA PRO A 41 -0.90 -11.86 -16.61
C PRO A 41 -2.39 -11.77 -16.96
N PHE A 42 -2.92 -12.78 -17.65
CA PHE A 42 -4.32 -12.78 -18.10
C PHE A 42 -5.32 -12.65 -16.95
N LEU A 43 -5.09 -13.33 -15.83
CA LEU A 43 -5.95 -13.21 -14.65
C LEU A 43 -5.93 -11.79 -14.05
N ALA A 44 -4.77 -11.12 -14.12
CA ALA A 44 -4.61 -9.75 -13.64
C ALA A 44 -5.31 -8.73 -14.55
N SER A 45 -5.45 -9.02 -15.86
CA SER A 45 -6.13 -8.09 -16.78
C SER A 45 -7.65 -8.08 -16.61
N ILE A 46 -8.23 -9.17 -16.11
CA ILE A 46 -9.69 -9.33 -15.92
C ILE A 46 -10.12 -8.97 -14.49
N SER A 47 -9.36 -9.39 -13.47
CA SER A 47 -9.78 -9.25 -12.07
C SER A 47 -8.62 -8.94 -11.13
N SER A 48 -8.91 -8.16 -10.09
CA SER A 48 -7.99 -7.91 -8.97
C SER A 48 -7.71 -9.15 -8.11
N LEU A 49 -8.45 -10.24 -8.32
CA LEU A 49 -8.26 -11.51 -7.61
C LEU A 49 -6.82 -12.04 -7.75
N TRP A 50 -6.16 -11.78 -8.88
CA TRP A 50 -4.75 -12.13 -9.05
C TRP A 50 -3.85 -11.48 -7.98
N ASN A 51 -4.06 -10.21 -7.65
CA ASN A 51 -3.30 -9.56 -6.56
C ASN A 51 -3.64 -10.17 -5.20
N VAL A 52 -4.94 -10.38 -4.93
CA VAL A 52 -5.41 -10.96 -3.66
C VAL A 52 -4.77 -12.32 -3.41
N LEU A 53 -4.73 -13.19 -4.42
CA LEU A 53 -4.09 -14.51 -4.31
C LEU A 53 -2.59 -14.39 -4.01
N ASN A 54 -1.87 -13.47 -4.67
CA ASN A 54 -0.45 -13.26 -4.40
C ASN A 54 -0.18 -12.69 -3.00
N ILE A 55 -1.06 -11.81 -2.51
CA ILE A 55 -1.00 -11.25 -1.15
C ILE A 55 -1.24 -12.35 -0.11
N VAL A 56 -2.33 -13.12 -0.25
CA VAL A 56 -2.68 -14.18 0.70
C VAL A 56 -1.64 -15.30 0.73
N THR A 57 -1.02 -15.61 -0.41
CA THR A 57 0.06 -16.62 -0.48
C THR A 57 1.43 -16.09 -0.07
N GLY A 58 1.57 -14.79 0.19
CA GLY A 58 2.85 -14.15 0.53
C GLY A 58 3.86 -14.12 -0.62
N ARG A 59 3.39 -14.30 -1.87
CA ARG A 59 4.25 -14.36 -3.07
C ARG A 59 4.33 -13.04 -3.84
N THR A 60 3.69 -11.98 -3.35
CA THR A 60 3.64 -10.67 -4.01
C THR A 60 5.01 -10.15 -4.44
N SER A 61 5.98 -10.07 -3.51
CA SER A 61 7.31 -9.52 -3.80
C SER A 61 8.04 -10.27 -4.93
N PRO A 62 8.31 -11.59 -4.82
CA PRO A 62 9.03 -12.31 -5.87
C PRO A 62 8.26 -12.44 -7.18
N VAL A 63 6.93 -12.33 -7.16
CA VAL A 63 6.11 -12.34 -8.38
C VAL A 63 6.22 -11.01 -9.10
N LEU A 64 6.04 -9.88 -8.40
CA LEU A 64 6.14 -8.54 -9.00
C LEU A 64 7.54 -8.25 -9.54
N GLU A 65 8.60 -8.69 -8.85
CA GLU A 65 9.98 -8.53 -9.30
C GLU A 65 10.26 -9.23 -10.65
N LYS A 66 9.62 -10.39 -10.89
CA LYS A 66 9.83 -11.18 -12.12
C LYS A 66 8.97 -10.73 -13.29
N LEU A 67 7.95 -9.90 -13.06
CA LEU A 67 7.02 -9.48 -14.10
C LEU A 67 7.70 -8.66 -15.22
N PRO A 68 8.54 -7.64 -14.92
CA PRO A 68 9.16 -6.83 -15.97
C PRO A 68 10.04 -7.66 -16.91
N GLY A 69 10.77 -8.65 -16.38
CA GLY A 69 11.56 -9.57 -17.19
C GLY A 69 10.76 -10.45 -18.15
N ARG A 70 9.45 -10.65 -17.90
CA ARG A 70 8.57 -11.48 -18.74
C ARG A 70 7.70 -10.68 -19.70
N TYR A 71 7.24 -9.51 -19.30
CA TYR A 71 6.26 -8.72 -20.05
C TYR A 71 6.79 -7.38 -20.55
N GLY A 72 7.96 -6.93 -20.09
CA GLY A 72 8.54 -5.62 -20.39
C GLY A 72 8.37 -4.62 -19.25
N PRO A 73 8.89 -3.38 -19.40
CA PRO A 73 9.01 -2.39 -18.32
C PRO A 73 7.69 -1.83 -17.80
N LEU A 74 6.59 -2.08 -18.51
CA LEU A 74 5.24 -1.68 -18.11
C LEU A 74 4.33 -2.91 -18.17
N VAL A 75 3.89 -3.37 -16.99
CA VAL A 75 3.14 -4.61 -16.84
C VAL A 75 1.79 -4.36 -16.20
N ARG A 76 0.72 -4.90 -16.78
CA ARG A 76 -0.62 -4.83 -16.22
C ARG A 76 -0.77 -5.83 -15.07
N THR A 77 -0.96 -5.33 -13.84
CA THR A 77 -1.15 -6.15 -12.62
C THR A 77 -2.58 -6.13 -12.10
N GLY A 78 -3.47 -5.32 -12.69
CA GLY A 78 -4.89 -5.32 -12.36
C GLY A 78 -5.74 -4.72 -13.49
N PRO A 79 -7.08 -4.75 -13.36
CA PRO A 79 -7.97 -4.15 -14.35
C PRO A 79 -7.65 -2.67 -14.61
N ASN A 80 -7.28 -1.93 -13.55
CA ASN A 80 -6.86 -0.52 -13.57
C ASN A 80 -5.48 -0.28 -12.92
N TYR A 81 -4.66 -1.32 -12.78
CA TYR A 81 -3.35 -1.22 -12.15
C TYR A 81 -2.24 -1.62 -13.12
N VAL A 82 -1.21 -0.80 -13.16
CA VAL A 82 0.01 -1.02 -13.92
C VAL A 82 1.21 -0.95 -12.99
N LEU A 83 2.18 -1.82 -13.22
CA LEU A 83 3.48 -1.86 -12.57
C LEU A 83 4.51 -1.34 -13.57
N THR A 84 5.43 -0.50 -13.10
CA THR A 84 6.57 -0.06 -13.90
C THR A 84 7.84 -0.10 -13.07
N ASP A 85 8.95 -0.45 -13.72
CA ASP A 85 10.32 -0.38 -13.19
C ASP A 85 11.13 0.78 -13.80
N ASP A 86 10.49 1.63 -14.61
CA ASP A 86 11.12 2.75 -15.28
C ASP A 86 11.43 3.89 -14.29
N ALA A 87 12.73 4.16 -14.09
CA ALA A 87 13.20 5.20 -13.18
C ALA A 87 12.75 6.62 -13.57
N GLU A 88 12.55 6.90 -14.86
CA GLU A 88 12.09 8.21 -15.31
C GLU A 88 10.61 8.43 -14.97
N ILE A 89 9.78 7.40 -15.18
CA ILE A 89 8.36 7.43 -14.79
C ILE A 89 8.25 7.58 -13.27
N LEU A 90 9.04 6.81 -12.51
CA LEU A 90 9.03 6.90 -11.05
C LEU A 90 9.44 8.30 -10.57
N ARG A 91 10.47 8.91 -11.17
CA ARG A 91 10.89 10.28 -10.85
C ARG A 91 9.82 11.31 -11.21
N HIS A 92 9.11 11.12 -12.33
CA HIS A 92 8.05 12.02 -12.77
C HIS A 92 6.84 11.95 -11.83
N VAL A 93 6.34 10.75 -11.53
CA VAL A 93 5.17 10.53 -10.68
C VAL A 93 5.44 10.94 -9.23
N ASN A 94 6.66 10.76 -8.72
CA ASN A 94 7.05 11.15 -7.35
C ASN A 94 7.67 12.56 -7.26
N GLY A 95 7.61 13.36 -8.32
CA GLY A 95 8.17 14.71 -8.34
C GLY A 95 7.46 15.65 -7.34
N VAL A 96 8.18 16.66 -6.85
CA VAL A 96 7.67 17.63 -5.85
C VAL A 96 6.39 18.35 -6.27
N ARG A 97 6.20 18.57 -7.59
CA ARG A 97 5.02 19.22 -8.18
C ARG A 97 4.19 18.25 -9.05
N SER A 98 4.30 16.96 -8.76
CA SER A 98 3.53 15.94 -9.49
C SER A 98 2.03 16.18 -9.31
N THR A 99 1.29 16.15 -10.42
CA THR A 99 -0.17 16.25 -10.42
C THR A 99 -0.85 14.89 -10.25
N TYR A 100 -0.08 13.81 -10.08
CA TYR A 100 -0.63 12.48 -9.88
C TYR A 100 -1.14 12.33 -8.44
N PRO A 101 -2.46 12.18 -8.22
CA PRO A 101 -2.96 11.91 -6.88
C PRO A 101 -2.56 10.51 -6.44
N ARG A 102 -2.53 10.30 -5.12
CA ARG A 102 -2.39 8.95 -4.56
C ARG A 102 -3.64 8.12 -4.89
N ASN A 103 -3.54 6.81 -4.74
CA ASN A 103 -4.70 5.93 -4.93
C ASN A 103 -5.46 5.72 -3.61
N GLY A 104 -6.68 5.17 -3.72
CA GLY A 104 -7.56 4.80 -2.59
C GLY A 104 -6.92 3.92 -1.51
N TRP A 105 -5.80 3.26 -1.80
CA TRP A 105 -5.09 2.44 -0.83
C TRP A 105 -4.63 3.25 0.38
N TYR A 106 -4.32 4.54 0.21
CA TYR A 106 -3.84 5.38 1.29
C TYR A 106 -4.92 5.72 2.33
N GLU A 107 -6.20 5.74 1.96
CA GLU A 107 -7.31 5.93 2.89
C GLU A 107 -7.41 4.79 3.91
N GLY A 108 -6.94 3.58 3.56
CA GLY A 108 -6.93 2.42 4.44
C GLY A 108 -5.96 2.54 5.63
N PHE A 109 -5.06 3.52 5.63
CA PHE A 109 -4.11 3.75 6.74
C PHE A 109 -4.65 4.65 7.85
N ARG A 110 -5.91 5.12 7.78
CA ARG A 110 -6.51 5.92 8.83
C ARG A 110 -6.43 5.19 10.17
N VAL A 111 -5.74 5.81 11.12
CA VAL A 111 -5.70 5.38 12.52
C VAL A 111 -6.81 6.17 13.20
N ASP A 112 -7.95 5.53 13.43
CA ASP A 112 -9.20 6.11 13.95
C ASP A 112 -10.08 6.85 12.90
N GLU A 113 -11.17 7.49 13.34
CA GLU A 113 -12.11 8.24 12.51
C GLU A 113 -11.51 9.51 11.86
N TYR A 114 -10.27 9.89 12.19
CA TYR A 114 -9.64 11.11 11.70
C TYR A 114 -8.67 10.86 10.54
N ASP A 115 -8.66 11.79 9.58
CA ASP A 115 -7.66 11.81 8.54
C ASP A 115 -6.34 12.40 9.04
N HIS A 116 -5.22 11.83 8.59
CA HIS A 116 -3.88 12.34 8.84
C HIS A 116 -3.19 12.66 7.51
N MET A 117 -2.05 13.37 7.56
CA MET A 117 -1.33 13.80 6.35
C MET A 117 -1.04 12.65 5.36
N GLY A 118 -0.90 11.42 5.85
CA GLY A 118 -0.63 10.23 5.04
C GLY A 118 -1.86 9.60 4.38
N SER A 119 -3.07 9.79 4.93
CA SER A 119 -4.32 9.20 4.43
C SER A 119 -4.98 10.03 3.32
N HIS A 120 -4.75 11.35 3.29
CA HIS A 120 -5.32 12.20 2.25
C HIS A 120 -4.78 11.86 0.85
N ILE A 121 -5.71 11.64 -0.08
CA ILE A 121 -5.42 11.41 -1.49
C ILE A 121 -5.21 12.73 -2.25
N ASP A 122 -6.00 13.75 -1.91
CA ASP A 122 -5.95 15.05 -2.55
C ASP A 122 -4.62 15.76 -2.24
N THR A 123 -3.90 16.12 -3.31
CA THR A 123 -2.60 16.77 -3.23
C THR A 123 -2.69 18.17 -2.60
N SER A 124 -3.74 18.93 -2.85
CA SER A 124 -3.94 20.27 -2.29
C SER A 124 -4.17 20.24 -0.78
N VAL A 125 -4.94 19.26 -0.29
CA VAL A 125 -5.17 19.05 1.14
C VAL A 125 -3.89 18.56 1.81
N HIS A 126 -3.19 17.62 1.18
CA HIS A 126 -1.89 17.14 1.65
C HIS A 126 -0.87 18.27 1.76
N ASP A 127 -0.78 19.14 0.75
CA ASP A 127 0.12 20.30 0.73
C ASP A 127 -0.27 21.35 1.78
N ALA A 128 -1.57 21.57 2.00
CA ALA A 128 -2.06 22.47 3.05
C ALA A 128 -1.71 21.95 4.46
N ILE A 129 -1.78 20.64 4.71
CA ILE A 129 -1.36 20.04 5.99
C ILE A 129 0.16 20.09 6.13
N LYS A 130 0.89 19.73 5.07
CA LYS A 130 2.35 19.76 5.03
C LYS A 130 2.89 21.16 5.34
N SER A 131 2.28 22.20 4.77
CA SER A 131 2.70 23.59 5.02
C SER A 131 2.54 24.02 6.48
N LYS A 132 1.58 23.44 7.21
CA LYS A 132 1.40 23.70 8.66
C LYS A 132 2.50 23.07 9.51
N VAL A 133 3.00 21.89 9.12
CA VAL A 133 4.00 21.14 9.92
C VAL A 133 5.45 21.41 9.50
N ILE A 134 5.69 21.91 8.29
CA ILE A 134 7.05 22.12 7.76
C ILE A 134 7.92 23.05 8.62
N GLY A 135 7.29 24.02 9.30
CA GLY A 135 7.97 24.94 10.21
C GLY A 135 8.84 24.22 11.23
N GLY A 136 8.29 23.18 11.87
CA GLY A 136 8.96 22.38 12.90
C GLY A 136 10.17 21.58 12.43
N TYR A 137 10.37 21.43 11.11
CA TYR A 137 11.50 20.71 10.52
C TYR A 137 12.53 21.63 9.86
N ASN A 138 12.30 22.95 9.81
CA ASN A 138 13.22 23.89 9.17
C ASN A 138 14.46 24.20 10.02
N GLY A 139 14.55 23.69 11.25
CA GLY A 139 15.67 23.92 12.17
C GLY A 139 15.77 25.36 12.70
N LYS A 140 14.77 26.21 12.42
CA LYS A 140 14.78 27.64 12.79
C LYS A 140 14.18 27.91 14.18
N ASP A 141 13.60 26.91 14.81
CA ASP A 141 12.92 27.05 16.10
C ASP A 141 13.88 27.04 17.30
N GLY A 142 15.20 26.96 17.06
CA GLY A 142 16.22 26.91 18.12
C GLY A 142 16.28 25.59 18.89
N ILE A 143 15.52 24.57 18.44
CA ILE A 143 15.49 23.25 19.04
C ILE A 143 16.69 22.44 18.54
N ASP A 144 17.59 22.07 19.44
CA ASP A 144 18.67 21.12 19.16
C ASP A 144 18.13 19.68 19.06
N LEU A 145 17.53 19.36 17.92
CA LEU A 145 17.01 18.03 17.64
C LEU A 145 18.12 16.97 17.65
N GLU A 146 19.31 17.30 17.15
CA GLU A 146 20.43 16.36 17.08
C GLU A 146 20.94 16.02 18.48
N GLY A 147 21.14 17.02 19.35
CA GLY A 147 21.52 16.81 20.74
C GLY A 147 20.46 16.07 21.53
N ALA A 148 19.17 16.40 21.33
CA ALA A 148 18.05 15.68 21.95
C ALA A 148 18.03 14.20 21.53
N ILE A 149 18.11 13.89 20.24
CA ILE A 149 18.17 12.52 19.73
C ILE A 149 19.43 11.81 20.25
N GLY A 150 20.59 12.47 20.17
CA GLY A 150 21.86 11.94 20.64
C GLY A 150 21.84 11.58 22.12
N SER A 151 21.17 12.39 22.96
CA SER A 151 20.98 12.10 24.39
C SER A 151 20.15 10.83 24.61
N GLN A 152 19.06 10.66 23.86
CA GLN A 152 18.20 9.47 23.96
C GLN A 152 18.92 8.21 23.46
N VAL A 153 19.70 8.32 22.38
CA VAL A 153 20.54 7.22 21.89
C VAL A 153 21.58 6.82 22.92
N LYS A 154 22.25 7.77 23.58
CA LYS A 154 23.22 7.49 24.66
C LYS A 154 22.54 6.76 25.83
N THR A 155 21.38 7.24 26.27
CA THR A 155 20.57 6.60 27.33
C THR A 155 20.14 5.19 26.93
N LEU A 156 19.66 5.00 25.70
CA LEU A 156 19.29 3.68 25.20
C LEU A 156 20.50 2.73 25.20
N VAL A 157 21.66 3.20 24.72
CA VAL A 157 22.89 2.41 24.70
C VAL A 157 23.36 2.09 26.12
N SER A 158 23.29 3.02 27.07
CA SER A 158 23.64 2.76 28.46
C SER A 158 22.71 1.75 29.10
N GLU A 159 21.40 1.83 28.85
CA GLU A 159 20.41 0.86 29.34
C GLU A 159 20.60 -0.53 28.74
N ILE A 160 20.92 -0.62 27.45
CA ILE A 160 21.27 -1.90 26.81
C ILE A 160 22.54 -2.48 27.43
N ARG A 161 23.58 -1.67 27.64
CA ARG A 161 24.83 -2.10 28.29
C ARG A 161 24.59 -2.57 29.72
N ARG A 162 23.79 -1.83 30.49
CA ARG A 162 23.39 -2.16 31.87
C ARG A 162 22.59 -3.46 31.93
N THR A 163 21.62 -3.63 31.04
CA THR A 163 20.77 -4.83 30.97
C THR A 163 21.54 -6.06 30.50
N ARG A 164 22.49 -5.91 29.57
CA ARG A 164 23.37 -7.01 29.13
C ARG A 164 24.37 -7.42 30.20
N GLY A 165 24.82 -6.51 31.06
CA GLY A 165 25.67 -6.84 32.20
C GLY A 165 24.93 -7.57 33.32
N SER A 166 23.63 -7.31 33.48
CA SER A 166 22.81 -7.85 34.58
C SER A 166 22.04 -9.13 34.23
N ARG A 167 21.69 -9.36 32.95
CA ARG A 167 21.09 -10.63 32.54
C ARG A 167 22.20 -11.64 32.20
N PRO A 168 22.25 -12.82 32.86
CA PRO A 168 22.95 -13.97 32.31
C PRO A 168 22.52 -14.13 30.85
N ARG A 169 23.43 -14.51 29.96
CA ARG A 169 23.11 -14.86 28.57
C ARG A 169 22.18 -16.08 28.55
N SER A 170 20.91 -15.89 28.83
CA SER A 170 19.87 -16.89 28.57
C SER A 170 19.36 -16.68 27.15
N ARG A 171 19.18 -17.80 26.44
CA ARG A 171 18.69 -17.82 25.06
C ARG A 171 17.33 -17.10 25.00
N PRO A 172 17.11 -16.13 24.08
CA PRO A 172 15.80 -15.51 23.92
C PRO A 172 14.73 -16.57 23.64
N ARG A 173 13.56 -16.48 24.30
CA ARG A 173 12.47 -17.47 24.17
C ARG A 173 12.04 -17.70 22.71
N TRP A 174 12.08 -16.65 21.90
CA TRP A 174 11.69 -16.68 20.49
C TRP A 174 12.75 -17.29 19.56
N MET A 175 13.96 -17.57 20.05
CA MET A 175 15.07 -18.06 19.25
C MET A 175 15.07 -19.61 19.19
N PRO A 176 14.91 -20.23 18.00
CA PRO A 176 14.93 -21.69 17.88
C PRO A 176 16.31 -22.26 18.22
N ALA A 177 16.34 -23.46 18.84
CA ALA A 177 17.58 -24.09 19.31
C ALA A 177 18.67 -24.28 18.26
N ARG A 178 18.28 -24.45 16.99
CA ARG A 178 19.19 -24.60 15.84
C ARG A 178 20.14 -23.42 15.67
N TRP A 179 19.74 -22.21 16.08
CA TRP A 179 20.51 -20.98 15.88
C TRP A 179 21.43 -20.61 17.05
N SER A 180 21.50 -21.42 18.12
CA SER A 180 22.37 -21.12 19.27
C SER A 180 23.79 -21.68 19.17
N ARG A 181 24.05 -22.62 18.24
CA ARG A 181 25.40 -23.16 17.98
C ARG A 181 26.02 -22.46 16.79
N SER A 182 26.40 -21.20 16.97
CA SER A 182 27.25 -20.48 16.02
C SER A 182 27.97 -19.34 16.74
N SER A 183 28.88 -19.69 17.67
CA SER A 183 29.95 -18.80 18.11
C SER A 183 31.10 -19.68 18.65
N PRO A 184 32.34 -19.52 18.15
CA PRO A 184 33.53 -20.14 18.73
C PRO A 184 33.84 -19.58 20.12
#